data_AF-A0A378QRS3-F1
#
_entry.id   AF-A0A378QRS3-F1
#
_cell.length_a   1.000
_cell.length_b   1.000
_cell.length_c   1.000
_cell.angle_alpha   90.00
_cell.angle_beta   90.00
_cell.angle_gamma   90.00
#
_symmetry.space_group_name_H-M   'P 1'
#
loop_
_entity.id
_entity.type
_entity.pdbx_description
1 polymer ?
#
loop_
_entity_poly.entity_id
_entity_poly.type
_entity_poly.pdbx_seq_one_letter_code
_entity_poly.pdbx_strand_id
1 'polypeptide(L)' 'MDKFDNLNIDEQTDLLCELNVKRQVTNVCHTTIVQNAWHRGQKLSVHGWIYGLKDGLIHDLQVSVNDFSQLKDAFVYEV' A
#
# COMPACT_ATOMS: atom_id res chain seq x y z
N MET A 1 8.85 -14.16 9.00
CA MET A 1 7.74 -14.96 9.56
C MET A 1 7.35 -14.42 10.94
N ASP A 2 8.32 -13.93 11.71
CA ASP A 2 8.23 -13.44 13.10
C ASP A 2 7.17 -12.38 13.45
N LYS A 3 6.60 -11.64 12.49
CA LYS A 3 5.62 -10.56 12.80
C LYS A 3 4.24 -11.07 13.23
N PHE A 4 3.92 -12.33 12.93
CA PHE A 4 2.61 -12.93 13.24
C PHE A 4 2.63 -13.81 14.49
N ASP A 5 3.81 -14.20 14.97
CA ASP A 5 3.98 -15.29 15.94
C ASP A 5 3.44 -14.98 17.35
N ASN A 6 3.04 -13.73 17.62
CA ASN A 6 2.51 -13.29 18.92
C ASN A 6 1.15 -12.58 18.82
N LEU A 7 0.43 -12.73 17.70
CA LEU A 7 -0.86 -12.06 17.49
C LEU A 7 -2.02 -13.06 17.58
N ASN A 8 -3.15 -12.60 18.12
CA ASN A 8 -4.39 -13.36 18.02
C ASN A 8 -4.94 -13.34 16.58
N ILE A 9 -5.94 -14.18 16.27
CA ILE A 9 -6.45 -14.32 14.89
C ILE A 9 -7.00 -13.02 14.29
N ASP A 10 -7.63 -12.18 15.12
CA ASP A 10 -8.16 -10.89 14.68
C ASP A 10 -7.02 -9.93 14.34
N GLU A 11 -6.01 -9.82 15.21
CA GLU A 11 -4.83 -9.00 14.99
C GLU A 11 -4.01 -9.46 13.77
N GLN A 12 -3.90 -10.77 13.55
CA GLN A 12 -3.27 -11.32 12.35
C GLN A 12 -4.07 -10.93 11.09
N THR A 13 -5.40 -10.97 11.16
CA THR A 13 -6.27 -10.59 10.04
C THR A 13 -6.15 -9.11 9.72
N ASP A 14 -6.15 -8.25 10.73
CA ASP A 14 -5.96 -6.80 10.57
C ASP A 14 -4.58 -6.50 9.95
N LEU A 15 -3.51 -7.13 10.46
CA LEU A 15 -2.17 -7.00 9.89
C LEU A 15 -2.09 -7.50 8.44
N LEU A 16 -2.75 -8.62 8.11
CA LEU A 16 -2.82 -9.11 6.74
C LEU A 16 -3.54 -8.12 5.82
N CYS A 17 -4.62 -7.50 6.27
CA CYS A 17 -5.33 -6.47 5.53
C CYS A 17 -4.43 -5.25 5.26
N GLU A 18 -3.69 -4.76 6.26
CA GLU A 18 -2.74 -3.66 6.05
C GLU A 18 -1.65 -4.01 5.04
N LEU A 19 -1.04 -5.19 5.16
CA LEU A 19 -0.01 -5.66 4.24
C LEU A 19 -0.57 -5.84 2.82
N ASN A 20 -1.82 -6.30 2.70
CA ASN A 20 -2.52 -6.39 1.44
C ASN A 20 -2.62 -5.01 0.77
N VAL A 21 -3.11 -3.99 1.50
CA VAL A 21 -3.25 -2.64 0.96
C VAL A 21 -1.88 -2.08 0.51
N LYS A 22 -0.84 -2.21 1.34
CA LYS A 22 0.52 -1.75 0.99
C LYS A 22 1.04 -2.41 -0.29
N ARG A 23 0.84 -3.72 -0.43
CA ARG A 23 1.22 -4.45 -1.64
C ARG A 23 0.38 -4.04 -2.85
N GLN A 24 -0.92 -3.83 -2.67
CA GLN A 24 -1.83 -3.49 -3.77
C GLN A 24 -1.60 -2.08 -4.31
N VAL A 25 -1.26 -1.11 -3.45
CA VAL A 25 -0.81 0.21 -3.91
C VAL A 25 0.37 0.06 -4.87
N THR A 26 1.36 -0.76 -4.49
CA THR A 26 2.52 -1.04 -5.34
C THR A 26 2.12 -1.70 -6.66
N ASN A 27 1.24 -2.69 -6.63
CA ASN A 27 0.77 -3.36 -7.84
C ASN A 27 0.05 -2.40 -8.78
N VAL A 28 -0.80 -1.50 -8.24
CA VAL A 28 -1.48 -0.45 -9.01
C VAL A 28 -0.48 0.49 -9.67
N CYS A 29 0.54 0.93 -8.94
CA CYS A 29 1.59 1.79 -9.45
C CYS A 29 2.44 1.13 -10.56
N HIS A 30 2.54 -0.20 -10.57
CA HIS A 30 3.24 -0.97 -11.61
C HIS A 30 2.41 -1.22 -12.87
N THR A 31 1.11 -0.85 -12.89
CA THR A 31 0.30 -0.99 -14.09
C THR A 31 0.73 -0.01 -15.18
N THR A 32 0.60 -0.44 -16.44
CA THR A 32 0.90 0.40 -17.61
C THR A 32 0.04 1.68 -17.64
N ILE A 33 -1.19 1.62 -17.12
CA ILE A 33 -2.11 2.77 -17.07
C ILE A 33 -1.53 3.89 -16.21
N VAL A 34 -1.09 3.55 -14.99
CA VAL A 34 -0.55 4.51 -14.02
C VAL A 34 0.82 5.01 -14.49
N GLN A 35 1.69 4.11 -14.94
CA GLN A 35 3.01 4.50 -15.47
C GLN A 35 2.90 5.43 -16.69
N ASN A 36 2.00 5.12 -17.63
CA ASN A 36 1.76 5.99 -18.79
C ASN A 36 1.16 7.34 -18.38
N ALA A 37 0.42 7.41 -17.27
CA ALA A 37 -0.11 8.67 -16.73
C ALA A 37 1.00 9.57 -16.20
N TRP A 38 1.90 9.02 -15.39
CA TRP A 38 3.07 9.76 -14.95
C TRP A 38 4.01 10.12 -16.11
N HIS A 39 4.24 9.20 -17.06
CA HIS A 39 5.11 9.46 -18.21
C HIS A 39 4.62 10.60 -19.10
N ARG A 40 3.29 10.76 -19.27
CA ARG A 40 2.71 11.89 -20.01
C ARG A 40 2.59 13.18 -19.19
N GLY A 41 3.11 13.21 -17.96
CA GLY A 41 3.06 14.36 -17.06
C GLY A 41 1.67 14.61 -16.43
N GLN A 42 0.77 13.62 -16.44
CA GLN A 42 -0.52 13.77 -15.76
C GLN A 42 -0.31 13.68 -14.24
N LYS A 43 -0.85 14.66 -13.52
CA LYS A 43 -0.90 14.63 -12.04
C LYS A 43 -1.81 13.50 -11.58
N LEU A 44 -1.25 12.48 -10.94
CA LEU A 44 -1.95 11.31 -10.44
C LEU A 44 -1.28 10.83 -9.14
N SER A 45 -2.10 10.49 -8.15
CA SER A 45 -1.68 9.97 -6.85
C SER A 45 -2.42 8.69 -6.53
N VAL A 46 -1.72 7.72 -5.94
CA VAL A 46 -2.28 6.45 -5.46
C VAL A 46 -2.12 6.41 -3.94
N HIS A 47 -3.21 6.24 -3.22
CA HIS A 47 -3.24 6.24 -1.75
C HIS A 47 -3.62 4.87 -1.19
N GLY A 48 -2.99 4.46 -0.10
CA GLY A 48 -3.27 3.20 0.60
C GLY A 48 -3.97 3.44 1.91
N TRP A 49 -5.30 3.34 1.92
CA TRP A 49 -6.12 3.49 3.12
C TRP A 49 -6.81 2.19 3.48
N ILE A 50 -7.03 2.02 4.77
CA ILE A 50 -7.85 0.95 5.34
C ILE A 50 -8.91 1.58 6.24
N TYR A 51 -10.07 0.94 6.36
CA TYR A 51 -11.12 1.40 7.25
C TYR A 51 -11.49 0.29 8.22
N GLY A 52 -11.61 0.64 9.51
CA GLY A 52 -12.08 -0.28 10.52
C GLY A 52 -13.60 -0.40 10.46
N LEU A 53 -14.12 -1.61 10.31
CA LEU A 53 -15.57 -1.84 10.40
C LEU A 53 -16.10 -1.69 11.83
N LYS A 54 -15.23 -1.88 12.84
CA LYS A 54 -15.57 -1.82 14.26
C LYS A 54 -15.75 -0.37 14.75
N ASP A 55 -14.91 0.54 14.29
CA ASP A 55 -14.85 1.94 14.72
C ASP A 55 -15.29 2.96 13.64
N GLY A 56 -15.38 2.52 12.38
CA GLY A 56 -15.73 3.36 11.23
C GLY A 56 -14.63 4.35 10.83
N LEU A 57 -13.41 4.19 11.35
CA LEU A 57 -12.32 5.15 11.13
C LEU A 57 -11.44 4.74 9.95
N ILE A 58 -11.10 5.73 9.12
CA ILE A 58 -10.12 5.58 8.04
C ILE A 58 -8.72 5.76 8.62
N HIS A 59 -7.84 4.83 8.28
CA HIS A 59 -6.44 4.82 8.65
C HIS A 59 -5.59 4.95 7.38
N ASP A 60 -4.73 5.98 7.35
CA ASP A 60 -3.75 6.16 6.28
C ASP A 60 -2.48 5.37 6.58
N LEU A 61 -2.15 4.40 5.73
CA LEU A 61 -0.99 3.52 5.90
C LEU A 61 0.34 4.19 5.47
N GLN A 62 0.32 5.47 5.10
CA GLN A 62 1.50 6.27 4.75
C GLN A 62 2.29 5.67 3.56
N VAL A 63 1.60 5.00 2.64
CA VAL A 63 2.19 4.39 1.43
C VAL A 63 1.75 5.11 0.15
N SER A 64 1.40 6.38 0.25
CA SER A 64 0.93 7.17 -0.88
C SER A 64 2.06 7.42 -1.91
N VAL A 65 1.76 7.21 -3.19
CA VAL A 65 2.70 7.38 -4.32
C VAL A 65 2.14 8.40 -5.30
N ASN A 66 2.90 9.45 -5.58
CA ASN A 66 2.48 10.59 -6.40
C ASN A 66 3.27 10.70 -7.71
N ASP A 67 4.38 9.98 -7.84
CA ASP A 67 5.25 10.04 -9.02
C ASP A 67 6.04 8.74 -9.22
N PHE A 68 6.45 8.48 -10.45
CA PHE A 68 7.24 7.31 -10.84
C PHE A 68 8.59 7.23 -10.09
N SER A 69 9.22 8.35 -9.76
CA SER A 69 10.49 8.38 -9.02
C SER A 69 10.39 7.70 -7.64
N GLN A 70 9.23 7.81 -6.99
CA GLN A 70 8.99 7.25 -5.66
C GLN A 70 8.91 5.72 -5.66
N LEU A 71 8.68 5.07 -6.81
CA LEU A 71 8.66 3.61 -6.90
C LEU A 71 10.02 2.97 -6.64
N LYS A 72 11.12 3.69 -6.86
CA LYS A 72 12.48 3.18 -6.61
C LYS A 72 12.85 3.17 -5.13
N ASP A 73 12.36 4.15 -4.37
CA ASP A 73 12.62 4.27 -2.94
C ASP A 73 11.56 3.57 -2.08
N ALA A 74 10.37 3.34 -2.64
CA ALA A 74 9.25 2.82 -1.86
C ALA A 74 9.55 1.43 -1.27
N PHE A 75 10.16 0.49 -2.00
CA PHE A 75 10.38 -0.87 -1.45
C PHE A 75 11.51 -1.65 -2.17
N VAL A 76 12.73 -1.62 -1.62
CA VAL A 76 13.65 -2.77 -1.70
C VAL A 76 13.26 -3.72 -0.56
N TYR A 77 12.54 -4.79 -0.87
CA TYR A 77 12.53 -5.94 0.02
C TYR A 77 13.79 -6.76 -0.31
N GLU A 78 14.78 -6.72 0.58
CA GLU A 78 15.77 -7.79 0.63
C GLU A 78 15.01 -9.11 0.81
N VAL A 79 15.17 -9.99 -0.18
CA VAL A 79 14.70 -11.38 -0.17
C VAL A 79 15.64 -12.20 0.71
#